data_AF-A0A6N7Y5C7-F1
#
_entry.id   AF-A0A6N7Y5C7-F1
#
_cell.length_a   1.000
_cell.length_b   1.000
_cell.length_c   1.000
_cell.angle_alpha   90.00
_cell.angle_beta   90.00
_cell.angle_gamma   90.00
#
_symmetry.space_group_name_H-M   'P 1'
#
loop_
_entity.id
_entity.type
_entity.pdbx_description
1 polymer ?
#
loop_
_entity_poly.entity_id
_entity_poly.type
_entity_poly.pdbx_seq_one_letter_code
_entity_poly.pdbx_strand_id
1 'polypeptide(L)'
;MTLEAEVAAIILTLVVHVIGAVVLVWAMFDGDNRPDWRSLWPDDEDGGGGPDPIEPEPMLPGGPDLLPESAPARIRLREPGRLADAHPRPARRPDHAPQPARVPERTGAE
;
A
#
# COMPACT_ATOMS: atom_id res chain seq x y z
N MET A 1 32.55 27.67 16.66
CA MET A 1 31.16 27.99 16.26
C MET A 1 30.41 26.78 15.70
N THR A 2 31.05 25.71 15.21
CA THR A 2 30.35 24.53 14.65
C THR A 2 29.80 23.57 15.71
N LEU A 3 30.52 23.38 16.84
CA LEU A 3 30.09 22.49 17.92
C LEU A 3 28.71 22.87 18.50
N GLU A 4 28.45 24.17 18.67
CA GLU A 4 27.15 24.67 19.14
C GLU A 4 26.04 24.39 18.12
N ALA A 5 26.34 24.51 16.83
CA ALA A 5 25.39 24.22 15.76
C ALA A 5 25.11 22.71 15.62
N GLU A 6 26.12 21.86 15.78
CA GLU A 6 25.97 20.40 15.78
C GLU A 6 25.12 19.92 16.96
N VAL A 7 25.41 20.41 18.17
CA VAL A 7 24.62 20.10 19.37
C VAL A 7 23.18 20.62 19.21
N ALA A 8 23.00 21.83 18.67
CA ALA A 8 21.68 22.37 18.38
C ALA A 8 20.90 21.53 17.37
N ALA A 9 21.55 21.04 16.31
CA ALA A 9 20.92 20.18 15.29
C ALA A 9 20.48 18.82 15.87
N ILE A 10 21.31 18.22 16.71
CA ILE A 10 20.97 16.97 17.39
C ILE A 10 19.80 17.17 18.34
N ILE A 11 19.82 18.21 19.16
CA ILE A 11 18.71 18.53 20.09
C ILE A 11 17.43 18.79 19.32
N LEU A 12 17.49 19.61 18.26
CA LEU A 12 16.31 19.93 17.43
C LEU A 12 15.71 18.66 16.84
N THR A 13 16.55 17.78 16.28
CA THR A 13 16.11 16.54 15.68
C THR A 13 15.49 15.62 16.73
N LEU A 14 16.13 15.48 17.90
CA LEU A 14 15.58 14.70 19.01
C LEU A 14 14.21 15.23 19.45
N VAL A 15 14.07 16.55 19.62
CA VAL A 15 12.81 17.19 20.03
C VAL A 15 11.70 16.91 19.01
N VAL A 16 11.97 17.09 17.72
CA VAL A 16 10.99 16.81 16.66
C VAL A 16 10.53 15.35 16.70
N HIS A 17 11.47 14.40 16.91
CA HIS A 17 11.13 12.98 17.00
C HIS A 17 10.34 12.64 18.26
N VAL A 18 10.68 13.22 19.41
CA VAL A 18 9.92 13.01 20.65
C VAL A 18 8.49 13.53 20.51
N ILE A 19 8.31 14.72 19.94
CA ILE A 19 6.98 15.28 19.66
C ILE A 19 6.21 14.36 18.70
N GLY A 20 6.83 13.96 17.59
CA GLY A 20 6.22 13.05 16.62
C GLY A 20 5.81 11.71 17.23
N ALA A 21 6.65 11.12 18.08
CA ALA A 21 6.35 9.88 18.78
C ALA A 21 5.18 10.04 19.77
N VAL A 22 5.14 11.14 20.53
CA VAL A 22 4.02 11.44 21.43
C VAL A 22 2.71 11.60 20.65
N VAL A 23 2.73 12.35 19.55
CA VAL A 23 1.56 12.52 18.66
C VAL A 23 1.11 11.18 18.10
N LEU A 24 2.03 10.33 17.64
CA LEU A 24 1.70 9.02 17.07
C LEU A 24 1.07 8.08 18.12
N VAL A 25 1.64 8.04 19.33
CA VAL A 25 1.10 7.25 20.44
C VAL A 25 -0.28 7.78 20.83
N TRP A 26 -0.44 9.10 20.92
CA TRP A 26 -1.73 9.72 21.22
C TRP A 26 -2.78 9.41 20.15
N ALA A 27 -2.45 9.55 18.87
CA ALA A 27 -3.34 9.22 17.74
C ALA A 27 -3.72 7.73 17.69
N MET A 28 -2.89 6.83 18.24
CA MET A 28 -3.24 5.41 18.37
C MET A 28 -4.33 5.17 19.42
N PHE A 29 -4.34 5.97 20.50
CA PHE A 29 -5.35 5.89 21.55
C PHE A 29 -6.61 6.70 21.24
N ASP A 30 -6.50 7.76 20.44
CA ASP A 30 -7.61 8.61 20.00
C ASP A 30 -8.22 8.07 18.68
N GLY A 31 -8.71 6.82 18.73
CA GLY A 31 -9.15 6.05 17.58
C GLY A 31 -10.25 6.69 16.73
N ASP A 32 -11.02 7.63 17.30
CA ASP A 32 -12.13 8.33 16.64
C ASP A 32 -11.73 9.70 16.05
N ASN A 33 -10.61 10.30 16.48
CA ASN A 33 -10.11 11.59 15.93
C ASN A 33 -8.77 11.39 15.21
N ARG A 34 -8.66 10.37 14.37
CA ARG A 34 -7.47 10.23 13.52
C ARG A 34 -7.32 11.51 12.68
N PRO A 35 -6.14 12.15 12.67
CA PRO A 35 -5.88 13.25 11.76
C PRO A 35 -6.20 12.77 10.34
N ASP A 36 -7.22 13.37 9.72
CA ASP A 36 -7.65 12.98 8.38
C ASP A 36 -6.61 13.48 7.37
N TRP A 37 -5.51 12.74 7.27
CA TRP A 37 -4.46 13.01 6.31
C TRP A 37 -4.95 12.89 4.87
N ARG A 38 -6.14 12.31 4.62
CA ARG A 38 -6.78 12.29 3.30
C ARG A 38 -7.35 13.66 2.95
N SER A 39 -7.71 14.50 3.94
CA SER A 39 -8.19 15.87 3.71
C SER A 39 -7.11 16.83 3.18
N LEU A 40 -5.83 16.41 3.19
CA LEU A 40 -4.70 17.19 2.66
C LEU A 40 -4.46 16.94 1.16
N TRP A 41 -5.09 15.92 0.59
CA TRP A 41 -5.09 15.71 -0.85
C TRP A 41 -6.26 16.49 -1.47
N PRO A 42 -6.06 17.15 -2.63
CA PRO A 42 -7.17 17.68 -3.41
C PRO A 42 -8.19 16.58 -3.62
N ASP A 43 -9.45 16.87 -3.31
CA ASP A 43 -10.58 15.96 -3.51
C ASP A 43 -10.65 15.63 -5.00
N ASP A 44 -10.11 14.48 -5.39
CA ASP A 44 -10.65 13.79 -6.55
C ASP A 44 -12.06 13.44 -6.09
N GLU A 45 -13.09 13.96 -6.77
CA GLU A 45 -14.52 13.84 -6.41
C GLU A 45 -15.05 12.38 -6.37
N ASP A 46 -14.18 11.37 -6.19
CA ASP A 46 -14.44 9.93 -6.20
C ASP A 46 -13.78 9.17 -5.02
N GLY A 47 -13.56 9.79 -3.84
CA GLY A 47 -12.68 9.17 -2.84
C GLY A 47 -12.92 9.43 -1.36
N GLY A 48 -14.10 9.90 -0.97
CA GLY A 48 -14.48 10.06 0.44
C GLY A 48 -14.35 8.76 1.23
N GLY A 49 -13.82 8.85 2.45
CA GLY A 49 -13.57 7.74 3.38
C GLY A 49 -14.64 6.66 3.27
N GLY A 50 -14.23 5.51 2.75
CA GLY A 50 -15.17 4.43 2.46
C GLY A 50 -15.97 4.06 3.72
N PRO A 51 -17.31 3.98 3.65
CA PRO A 51 -18.13 3.53 4.77
C PRO A 51 -17.68 2.15 5.25
N ASP A 52 -18.06 1.79 6.49
CA ASP A 52 -17.96 0.41 6.99
C ASP A 52 -18.33 -0.59 5.88
N PRO A 53 -17.66 -1.75 5.78
CA PRO A 53 -17.87 -2.68 4.67
C PRO A 53 -19.36 -2.91 4.48
N ILE A 54 -19.91 -2.34 3.40
CA ILE A 54 -21.31 -2.54 3.05
C ILE A 54 -21.44 -4.04 2.81
N GLU A 55 -22.23 -4.70 3.65
CA GLU A 55 -22.56 -6.10 3.48
C GLU A 55 -23.10 -6.25 2.06
N PRO A 56 -22.50 -7.12 1.21
CA PRO A 56 -22.81 -7.11 -0.21
C PRO A 56 -24.31 -7.34 -0.39
N GLU A 57 -25.01 -6.31 -0.89
CA GLU A 57 -26.42 -6.45 -1.20
C GLU A 57 -26.58 -7.60 -2.19
N PRO A 58 -27.57 -8.48 -2.00
CA PRO A 58 -27.85 -9.52 -2.98
C PRO A 58 -28.09 -8.84 -4.33
N MET A 59 -27.29 -9.18 -5.35
CA MET A 59 -27.44 -8.63 -6.70
C MET A 59 -28.90 -8.81 -7.13
N LEU A 60 -29.61 -7.69 -7.22
CA LEU A 60 -30.93 -7.64 -7.83
C LEU A 60 -30.79 -8.08 -9.30
N PRO A 61 -31.75 -8.84 -9.85
CA PRO A 61 -31.74 -9.20 -11.26
C PRO A 61 -31.79 -7.91 -12.10
N GLY A 62 -30.68 -7.55 -12.75
CA GLY A 62 -30.56 -6.34 -13.58
C GLY A 62 -29.56 -5.28 -13.09
N GLY A 63 -28.65 -5.60 -12.16
CA GLY A 63 -27.49 -4.75 -11.85
C GLY A 63 -26.60 -4.48 -13.08
N PRO A 64 -25.75 -3.43 -13.05
CA PRO A 64 -24.89 -3.07 -14.17
C PRO A 64 -24.10 -4.28 -14.63
N ASP A 65 -24.07 -4.49 -15.96
CA ASP A 65 -23.44 -5.63 -16.60
C ASP A 65 -21.94 -5.60 -16.24
N LEU A 66 -21.59 -6.34 -15.19
CA LEU A 66 -20.21 -6.53 -14.78
C LEU A 66 -19.50 -7.13 -15.99
N LEU A 67 -18.39 -6.51 -16.39
CA LEU A 67 -17.53 -7.08 -17.42
C LEU A 67 -17.31 -8.57 -17.11
N PRO A 68 -17.28 -9.48 -18.10
CA PRO A 68 -17.16 -10.92 -17.84
C PRO A 68 -15.98 -11.29 -16.92
N GLU A 69 -14.92 -10.48 -16.94
CA GLU A 69 -13.74 -10.59 -16.10
C GLU A 69 -13.90 -10.11 -14.64
N SER A 70 -14.92 -9.30 -14.32
CA SER A 70 -15.19 -8.83 -12.95
C SER A 70 -16.15 -9.74 -12.17
N ALA A 71 -16.52 -10.89 -12.75
CA ALA A 71 -17.24 -11.93 -12.03
C ALA A 71 -16.44 -12.38 -10.78
N PRO A 72 -17.08 -12.52 -9.61
CA PRO A 72 -16.44 -13.03 -8.42
C PRO A 72 -15.73 -14.36 -8.69
N ALA A 73 -14.57 -14.55 -8.07
CA ALA A 73 -13.83 -15.80 -8.21
C ALA A 73 -14.72 -16.98 -7.80
N ARG A 74 -14.75 -18.03 -8.64
CA ARG A 74 -15.51 -19.27 -8.38
C ARG A 74 -15.08 -20.01 -7.11
N ILE A 75 -13.91 -19.67 -6.56
CA ILE A 75 -13.28 -20.38 -5.45
C ILE A 75 -13.26 -19.48 -4.22
N ARG A 76 -13.75 -19.99 -3.09
CA ARG A 76 -13.74 -19.28 -1.81
C ARG A 76 -12.37 -19.39 -1.16
N LEU A 77 -11.74 -18.26 -0.88
CA LEU A 77 -10.41 -18.20 -0.22
C LEU A 77 -10.41 -18.62 1.25
N ARG A 78 -11.59 -18.80 1.87
CA ARG A 78 -11.75 -19.07 3.31
C ARG A 78 -12.32 -20.45 3.62
N GLU A 79 -12.41 -21.35 2.64
CA GLU A 79 -12.86 -22.71 2.91
C GLU A 79 -11.81 -23.51 3.71
N PRO A 80 -12.23 -24.43 4.58
CA PRO A 80 -11.31 -25.32 5.27
C PRO A 80 -10.53 -26.19 4.27
N GLY A 81 -9.23 -25.93 4.15
CA GLY A 81 -8.33 -26.66 3.24
C GLY A 81 -7.24 -25.76 2.67
N ARG A 82 -6.21 -26.35 2.07
CA ARG A 82 -5.21 -25.58 1.33
C ARG A 82 -5.66 -25.43 -0.11
N LEU A 83 -5.72 -24.18 -0.59
CA LEU A 83 -6.06 -23.86 -1.98
C LEU A 83 -5.14 -24.54 -3.00
N ALA A 84 -3.88 -24.77 -2.62
CA ALA A 84 -2.88 -25.46 -3.44
C ALA A 84 -3.22 -26.94 -3.69
N ASP A 85 -4.01 -27.57 -2.80
CA ASP A 85 -4.39 -28.98 -2.95
C ASP A 85 -5.52 -29.13 -3.99
N ALA A 86 -6.42 -28.15 -4.06
CA ALA A 86 -7.51 -28.13 -5.03
C ALA A 86 -7.05 -27.64 -6.42
N HIS A 87 -6.03 -26.78 -6.48
CA HIS A 87 -5.55 -26.18 -7.73
C HIS A 87 -4.03 -26.27 -7.86
N PRO A 88 -3.53 -27.24 -8.65
CA PRO A 88 -2.10 -27.38 -8.89
C PRO A 88 -1.56 -26.14 -9.59
N ARG A 89 -0.35 -25.74 -9.20
CA ARG A 89 0.31 -24.57 -9.78
C ARG A 89 0.49 -24.77 -11.30
N PRO A 90 0.13 -23.79 -12.14
CA PRO A 90 0.42 -23.85 -13.56
C PRO A 90 1.90 -24.10 -13.83
N ALA A 91 2.20 -24.83 -14.91
CA ALA A 91 3.57 -25.10 -15.33
C ALA A 91 4.35 -23.78 -15.43
N ARG A 92 5.55 -23.75 -14.86
CA ARG A 92 6.43 -22.58 -15.01
C ARG A 92 6.70 -22.35 -16.48
N ARG A 93 6.58 -21.09 -16.92
CA ARG A 93 7.02 -20.66 -18.24
C ARG A 93 8.51 -21.01 -18.40
N PRO A 94 8.98 -21.39 -19.60
CA PRO A 94 10.39 -21.62 -19.85
C PRO A 94 11.25 -20.43 -19.37
N ASP A 95 12.42 -20.75 -18.80
CA ASP A 95 13.38 -19.74 -18.38
C ASP A 95 13.73 -18.86 -19.57
N HIS A 96 13.71 -17.55 -19.35
CA HIS A 96 14.09 -16.60 -20.39
C HIS A 96 15.56 -16.82 -20.75
N ALA A 97 15.89 -16.70 -22.03
CA ALA A 97 17.27 -16.77 -22.49
C ALA A 97 18.11 -15.74 -21.72
N PRO A 98 19.32 -16.10 -21.27
CA PRO A 98 20.16 -15.20 -20.49
C PRO A 98 20.42 -13.91 -21.28
N GLN A 99 20.12 -12.76 -20.66
CA GLN A 99 20.40 -11.46 -21.27
C GLN A 99 21.92 -11.27 -21.39
N PRO A 100 22.42 -10.71 -22.50
CA PRO A 100 23.82 -10.37 -22.64
C PRO A 100 24.26 -9.42 -21.53
N ALA A 101 25.45 -9.66 -20.96
CA ALA A 101 26.00 -8.81 -19.91
C ALA A 101 26.14 -7.36 -20.44
N ARG A 102 25.54 -6.41 -19.72
CA ARG A 102 25.61 -4.99 -20.05
C ARG A 102 27.04 -4.50 -19.82
N VAL A 103 27.75 -4.16 -20.89
CA VAL A 103 29.08 -3.53 -20.79
C VAL A 103 28.88 -2.07 -20.42
N PRO A 104 29.44 -1.56 -19.31
CA PRO A 104 29.37 -0.15 -18.99
C PRO A 104 30.19 0.64 -20.01
N GLU A 105 29.52 1.51 -20.75
CA GLU A 105 30.14 2.49 -21.64
C GLU A 105 30.89 3.50 -20.77
N ARG A 106 32.22 3.46 -20.82
CA ARG A 106 33.05 4.48 -20.18
C ARG A 106 32.97 5.73 -21.05
N THR A 107 32.09 6.66 -20.70
CA THR A 107 32.16 8.03 -21.19
C THR A 107 33.45 8.64 -20.64
N GLY A 108 34.47 8.68 -21.51
CA GLY A 108 35.71 9.39 -21.28
C GLY A 108 35.42 10.87 -21.13
N ALA A 109 35.96 11.46 -20.07
CA ALA A 109 36.03 12.89 -19.88
C ALA A 109 37.09 13.48 -20.83
N GLU A 110 36.68 14.47 -21.61
CA GLU A 110 37.52 15.58 -22.08
C GLU A 110 36.74 16.88 -21.92
#